data_AF-S9USX7-F1
#
_entry.id   AF-S9USX7-F1
#
_cell.length_a   1.000
_cell.length_b   1.000
_cell.length_c   1.000
_cell.angle_alpha   90.00
_cell.angle_beta   90.00
_cell.angle_gamma   90.00
#
_symmetry.space_group_name_H-M   'P 1'
#
loop_
_entity.id
_entity.type
_entity.pdbx_description
1 polymer ?
#
loop_
_entity_poly.entity_id
_entity_poly.type
_entity_poly.pdbx_seq_one_letter_code
_entity_poly.pdbx_strand_id
1 'polypeptide(L)'
;MLAGPCPTVCIDLLLSMCILQRILLVEVHLKSTKGKKETPQEVERLVALVGDTPAEAEHAVLGLGQVNRVVCPLLISHSSSFALTKEDATLAMVFALIAPFYRGVSADELQCRVPALCVNALKLPSAFSSAMNRMLLSYNILLSNAFSMTDAATMDQLGAKMKVFDALAPLNDKCVPADAFKVVLLMYLTLECMPHLFTEGSPQDCFGLLNNVWRGMEMQAPLLDAHKLDLPIKGNELRRMLGLEPKEIGSTLLEVRKMIVLNPSHTRESIIQQLQTQVRKRDI
;
A
#
# COMPACT_ATOMS: atom_id res chain seq x y z
N MET A 1 -41.05 6.76 -4.33
CA MET A 1 -39.69 7.03 -4.85
C MET A 1 -38.85 5.81 -4.54
N LEU A 2 -38.59 4.95 -5.53
CA LEU A 2 -37.75 3.77 -5.35
C LEU A 2 -36.31 4.28 -5.19
N ALA A 3 -35.72 4.12 -4.00
CA ALA A 3 -34.30 4.33 -3.81
C ALA A 3 -33.57 3.41 -4.79
N GLY A 4 -32.85 3.99 -5.75
CA GLY A 4 -32.04 3.23 -6.68
C GLY A 4 -31.03 2.35 -5.93
N PRO A 5 -30.55 1.26 -6.55
CA PRO A 5 -29.64 0.34 -5.89
C PRO A 5 -28.41 1.08 -5.38
N CYS A 6 -28.05 0.83 -4.12
CA CYS A 6 -26.91 1.48 -3.47
C CYS A 6 -25.63 1.08 -4.22
N PRO A 7 -24.84 2.04 -4.76
CA PRO A 7 -23.68 1.74 -5.62
C PRO A 7 -22.67 0.77 -4.98
N THR A 8 -22.51 0.84 -3.66
CA THR A 8 -21.65 -0.08 -2.88
C THR A 8 -22.15 -1.53 -2.92
N VAL A 9 -23.46 -1.76 -2.88
CA VAL A 9 -24.07 -3.10 -2.97
C VAL A 9 -23.91 -3.68 -4.38
N CYS A 10 -24.00 -2.84 -5.42
CA CYS A 10 -23.73 -3.27 -6.80
C CYS A 10 -22.26 -3.62 -7.03
N ILE A 11 -21.33 -2.84 -6.48
CA ILE A 11 -19.90 -3.14 -6.53
C ILE A 11 -19.62 -4.45 -5.79
N ASP A 12 -20.15 -4.64 -4.59
CA ASP A 12 -20.03 -5.90 -3.83
C ASP A 12 -20.63 -7.10 -4.58
N LEU A 13 -21.74 -6.93 -5.30
CA LEU A 13 -22.32 -7.99 -6.13
C LEU A 13 -21.41 -8.31 -7.33
N LEU A 14 -20.98 -7.30 -8.08
CA LEU A 14 -20.07 -7.46 -9.22
C LEU A 14 -18.72 -8.05 -8.79
N LEU A 15 -18.31 -7.76 -7.56
CA LEU A 15 -17.14 -8.32 -6.90
C LEU A 15 -17.34 -9.81 -6.59
N SER A 16 -18.44 -10.17 -5.92
CA SER A 16 -18.77 -11.57 -5.63
C SER A 16 -18.94 -12.43 -6.88
N MET A 17 -19.30 -11.80 -8.00
CA MET A 17 -19.44 -12.47 -9.30
C MET A 17 -18.13 -12.50 -10.11
N CYS A 18 -17.05 -11.85 -9.65
CA CYS A 18 -15.81 -11.65 -10.42
C CYS A 18 -16.03 -10.97 -11.80
N ILE A 19 -17.06 -10.13 -11.89
CA ILE A 19 -17.47 -9.42 -13.12
C ILE A 19 -16.94 -7.99 -13.15
N LEU A 20 -16.69 -7.38 -11.99
CA LEU A 20 -16.18 -6.01 -11.90
C LEU A 20 -14.89 -5.83 -12.70
N GLN A 21 -14.02 -6.84 -12.67
CA GLN A 21 -12.77 -6.84 -13.44
C GLN A 21 -13.03 -6.93 -14.95
N ARG A 22 -14.03 -7.70 -15.39
CA ARG A 22 -14.45 -7.77 -16.80
C ARG A 22 -15.03 -6.45 -17.28
N ILE A 23 -15.79 -5.75 -16.45
CA ILE A 23 -16.35 -4.44 -16.81
C ILE A 23 -15.21 -3.42 -16.98
N LEU A 24 -14.32 -3.32 -15.99
CA LEU A 24 -13.14 -2.45 -16.05
C LEU A 24 -12.23 -2.78 -17.25
N LEU A 25 -11.99 -4.07 -17.54
CA LEU A 25 -11.18 -4.53 -18.67
C LEU A 25 -11.88 -4.33 -20.02
N VAL A 26 -13.19 -4.55 -20.13
CA VAL A 26 -13.97 -4.30 -21.36
C VAL A 26 -13.99 -2.81 -21.68
N GLU A 27 -14.12 -1.94 -20.67
CA GLU A 27 -14.09 -0.50 -20.87
C GLU A 27 -12.69 0.04 -21.20
N VAL A 28 -11.63 -0.60 -20.70
CA VAL A 28 -10.24 -0.36 -21.14
C VAL A 28 -10.01 -0.86 -22.57
N HIS A 29 -10.50 -2.07 -22.91
CA HIS A 29 -10.34 -2.70 -24.22
C HIS A 29 -11.07 -1.94 -25.33
N LEU A 30 -12.33 -1.54 -25.11
CA LEU A 30 -13.15 -0.78 -26.07
C LEU A 30 -12.50 0.56 -26.49
N LYS A 31 -11.62 1.13 -25.65
CA LYS A 31 -10.83 2.33 -26.00
C LYS A 31 -9.56 2.05 -26.77
N SER A 32 -8.91 0.91 -26.54
CA SER A 32 -7.69 0.52 -27.28
C SER A 32 -7.99 0.26 -28.76
N THR A 33 -9.22 -0.16 -29.07
CA THR A 33 -9.75 -0.29 -30.42
C THR A 33 -10.20 1.08 -30.95
N LYS A 34 -9.29 1.79 -31.63
CA LYS A 34 -9.59 3.04 -32.35
C LYS A 34 -10.74 2.83 -33.34
N GLY A 35 -11.93 3.35 -33.02
CA GLY A 35 -13.12 3.20 -33.88
C GLY A 35 -14.31 4.09 -33.54
N LYS A 36 -14.19 5.40 -33.79
CA LYS A 36 -15.30 6.31 -34.21
C LYS A 36 -16.58 6.44 -33.35
N LYS A 37 -16.54 6.40 -32.03
CA LYS A 37 -17.60 7.04 -31.23
C LYS A 37 -17.01 7.85 -30.09
N GLU A 38 -17.49 9.09 -29.98
CA GLU A 38 -17.16 10.04 -28.91
C GLU A 38 -17.21 9.31 -27.56
N THR A 39 -16.03 9.18 -26.95
CA THR A 39 -15.90 8.68 -25.60
C THR A 39 -16.63 9.65 -24.67
N PRO A 40 -17.61 9.20 -23.86
CA PRO A 40 -18.25 10.06 -22.85
C PRO A 40 -17.20 10.77 -21.98
N GLN A 41 -17.46 11.98 -21.47
CA GLN A 41 -16.47 12.68 -20.62
C GLN A 41 -16.09 11.91 -19.33
N GLU A 42 -16.93 10.97 -18.89
CA GLU A 42 -16.64 10.02 -17.80
C GLU A 42 -15.55 9.01 -18.20
N VAL A 43 -15.41 8.79 -19.50
CA VAL A 43 -14.56 7.83 -20.18
C VAL A 43 -13.21 8.47 -20.59
N GLU A 44 -13.12 9.79 -20.82
CA GLU A 44 -11.82 10.49 -20.95
C GLU A 44 -10.99 10.44 -19.65
N ARG A 45 -11.62 10.29 -18.48
CA ARG A 45 -10.97 10.34 -17.15
C ARG A 45 -10.34 9.02 -16.71
N LEU A 46 -10.73 7.91 -17.34
CA LEU A 46 -10.16 6.57 -17.12
C LEU A 46 -9.00 6.24 -18.08
N VAL A 47 -8.62 7.17 -18.97
CA VAL A 47 -7.45 7.04 -19.86
C VAL A 47 -6.16 6.92 -19.04
N ALA A 48 -6.14 7.45 -17.82
CA ALA A 48 -5.01 7.37 -16.90
C ALA A 48 -4.76 5.98 -16.28
N LEU A 49 -5.48 4.93 -16.66
CA LEU A 49 -5.22 3.55 -16.21
C LEU A 49 -4.48 2.72 -17.26
N VAL A 50 -4.48 3.12 -18.53
CA VAL A 50 -3.77 2.35 -19.57
C VAL A 50 -2.31 2.79 -19.52
N GLY A 51 -1.38 1.83 -19.41
CA GLY A 51 0.05 2.11 -19.52
C GLY A 51 0.35 2.89 -20.79
N ASP A 52 1.34 3.77 -20.75
CA ASP A 52 1.72 4.59 -21.90
C ASP A 52 2.23 3.73 -23.06
N THR A 53 2.63 2.48 -22.75
CA THR A 53 3.04 1.46 -23.72
C THR A 53 2.16 0.21 -23.71
N PRO A 54 2.05 -0.50 -24.84
CA PRO A 54 1.37 -1.79 -24.91
C PRO A 54 1.91 -2.85 -23.93
N ALA A 55 3.23 -2.83 -23.67
CA ALA A 55 3.88 -3.76 -22.75
C ALA A 55 3.46 -3.51 -21.29
N GLU A 56 3.36 -2.25 -20.87
CA GLU A 56 2.86 -1.90 -19.53
C GLU A 56 1.39 -2.28 -19.36
N ALA A 57 0.58 -2.08 -20.39
CA ALA A 57 -0.82 -2.50 -20.38
C ALA A 57 -0.96 -4.03 -20.27
N GLU A 58 -0.17 -4.79 -21.02
CA GLU A 58 -0.14 -6.26 -20.94
C GLU A 58 0.31 -6.74 -19.54
N HIS A 59 1.37 -6.15 -18.99
CA HIS A 59 1.84 -6.45 -17.64
C HIS A 59 0.77 -6.17 -16.58
N ALA A 60 0.07 -5.04 -16.67
CA ALA A 60 -1.00 -4.70 -15.73
C ALA A 60 -2.19 -5.69 -15.83
N VAL A 61 -2.53 -6.15 -17.05
CA VAL A 61 -3.57 -7.16 -17.27
C VAL A 61 -3.16 -8.53 -16.70
N LEU A 62 -1.91 -8.93 -16.86
CA LEU A 62 -1.38 -10.16 -16.25
C LEU A 62 -1.42 -10.07 -14.72
N GLY A 63 -1.03 -8.93 -14.16
CA GLY A 63 -1.13 -8.65 -12.73
C GLY A 63 -2.56 -8.76 -12.20
N LEU A 64 -3.54 -8.22 -12.93
CA LEU A 64 -4.96 -8.40 -12.60
C LEU A 64 -5.40 -9.87 -12.58
N GLY A 65 -4.89 -10.68 -13.51
CA GLY A 65 -5.12 -12.12 -13.53
C GLY A 65 -4.64 -12.80 -12.24
N GLN A 66 -3.44 -12.45 -11.78
CA GLN A 66 -2.85 -12.97 -10.53
C GLN A 66 -3.63 -12.52 -9.30
N VAL A 67 -4.01 -11.23 -9.25
CA VAL A 67 -4.83 -10.66 -8.17
C VAL A 67 -6.14 -11.41 -8.02
N ASN A 68 -6.85 -11.67 -9.13
CA ASN A 68 -8.13 -12.38 -9.10
C ASN A 68 -7.98 -13.84 -8.68
N ARG A 69 -6.91 -14.51 -9.11
CA ARG A 69 -6.68 -15.91 -8.79
C ARG A 69 -6.27 -16.12 -7.33
N VAL A 70 -5.60 -15.15 -6.72
CA VAL A 70 -4.86 -15.35 -5.47
C VAL A 70 -5.31 -14.38 -4.38
N VAL A 71 -5.16 -13.07 -4.65
CA VAL A 71 -5.36 -12.03 -3.63
C VAL A 71 -6.84 -11.91 -3.27
N CYS A 72 -7.72 -11.83 -4.27
CA CYS A 72 -9.16 -11.68 -4.05
C CYS A 72 -9.75 -12.81 -3.17
N PRO A 73 -9.47 -14.11 -3.43
CA PRO A 73 -9.89 -15.19 -2.52
C PRO A 73 -9.35 -15.06 -1.10
N LEU A 74 -8.10 -14.61 -0.91
CA LEU A 74 -7.49 -14.45 0.42
C LEU A 74 -8.13 -13.33 1.23
N LEU A 75 -8.58 -12.26 0.59
CA LEU A 75 -9.22 -11.13 1.24
C LEU A 75 -10.67 -11.41 1.61
N ILE A 76 -11.38 -12.24 0.82
CA ILE A 76 -12.80 -12.57 1.01
C ILE A 76 -12.99 -13.77 1.96
N SER A 77 -12.04 -14.70 1.99
CA SER A 77 -12.14 -15.89 2.84
C SER A 77 -12.01 -15.54 4.32
N HIS A 78 -13.06 -15.81 5.11
CA HIS A 78 -13.11 -15.48 6.54
C HIS A 78 -12.16 -16.35 7.41
N SER A 79 -11.62 -17.43 6.84
CA SER A 79 -10.62 -18.28 7.49
C SER A 79 -9.17 -17.87 7.17
N SER A 80 -8.98 -16.88 6.31
CA SER A 80 -7.66 -16.37 5.95
C SER A 80 -7.13 -15.47 7.05
N SER A 81 -5.82 -15.55 7.31
CA SER A 81 -5.16 -14.53 8.13
C SER A 81 -5.33 -13.14 7.52
N PHE A 82 -5.61 -13.01 6.22
CA PHE A 82 -5.84 -11.76 5.49
C PHE A 82 -7.31 -11.30 5.42
N ALA A 83 -8.22 -11.95 6.16
CA ALA A 83 -9.60 -11.52 6.22
C ALA A 83 -9.70 -10.07 6.74
N LEU A 84 -10.45 -9.24 6.02
CA LEU A 84 -10.69 -7.83 6.36
C LEU A 84 -12.10 -7.63 6.89
N THR A 85 -12.29 -6.53 7.62
CA THR A 85 -13.65 -6.05 7.93
C THR A 85 -14.39 -5.71 6.62
N LYS A 86 -15.73 -5.74 6.64
CA LYS A 86 -16.53 -5.41 5.46
C LYS A 86 -16.24 -3.99 4.93
N GLU A 87 -15.95 -3.07 5.83
CA GLU A 87 -15.66 -1.67 5.52
C GLU A 87 -14.28 -1.53 4.83
N ASP A 88 -13.28 -2.27 5.29
CA ASP A 88 -11.93 -2.26 4.72
C ASP A 88 -11.82 -3.09 3.43
N ALA A 89 -12.67 -4.10 3.27
CA ALA A 89 -12.69 -4.99 2.12
C ALA A 89 -12.89 -4.21 0.81
N THR A 90 -13.79 -3.22 0.78
CA THR A 90 -14.00 -2.42 -0.44
C THR A 90 -12.75 -1.63 -0.82
N LEU A 91 -12.09 -0.98 0.15
CA LEU A 91 -10.84 -0.23 -0.10
C LEU A 91 -9.74 -1.17 -0.61
N ALA A 92 -9.54 -2.29 0.08
CA ALA A 92 -8.53 -3.28 -0.26
C ALA A 92 -8.73 -3.86 -1.66
N MET A 93 -9.98 -4.13 -2.04
CA MET A 93 -10.30 -4.67 -3.37
C MET A 93 -10.10 -3.63 -4.47
N VAL A 94 -10.54 -2.38 -4.27
CA VAL A 94 -10.25 -1.32 -5.25
C VAL A 94 -8.75 -1.13 -5.37
N PHE A 95 -8.00 -1.13 -4.27
CA PHE A 95 -6.54 -1.07 -4.29
C PHE A 95 -5.93 -2.23 -5.08
N ALA A 96 -6.35 -3.46 -4.80
CA ALA A 96 -5.87 -4.65 -5.47
C ALA A 96 -6.08 -4.60 -6.99
N LEU A 97 -7.22 -4.05 -7.43
CA LEU A 97 -7.55 -3.91 -8.84
C LEU A 97 -6.76 -2.80 -9.54
N ILE A 98 -6.43 -1.71 -8.85
CA ILE A 98 -5.77 -0.57 -9.49
C ILE A 98 -4.25 -0.60 -9.37
N ALA A 99 -3.69 -1.23 -8.33
CA ALA A 99 -2.25 -1.25 -8.07
C ALA A 99 -1.38 -1.67 -9.28
N PRO A 100 -1.75 -2.67 -10.10
CA PRO A 100 -0.98 -3.02 -11.30
C PRO A 100 -0.79 -1.86 -12.28
N PHE A 101 -1.74 -0.92 -12.35
CA PHE A 101 -1.73 0.24 -13.26
C PHE A 101 -0.99 1.46 -12.70
N TYR A 102 -0.70 1.45 -11.39
CA TYR A 102 -0.02 2.53 -10.68
C TYR A 102 1.39 2.14 -10.21
N ARG A 103 1.86 0.97 -10.63
CA ARG A 103 3.19 0.44 -10.34
C ARG A 103 4.26 1.43 -10.83
N GLY A 104 5.11 1.87 -9.91
CA GLY A 104 6.24 2.75 -10.20
C GLY A 104 5.88 4.21 -10.52
N VAL A 105 4.60 4.58 -10.46
CA VAL A 105 4.15 5.96 -10.67
C VAL A 105 4.67 6.86 -9.55
N SER A 106 5.14 8.06 -9.92
CA SER A 106 5.71 9.01 -8.97
C SER A 106 4.66 9.55 -7.98
N ALA A 107 5.12 10.05 -6.83
CA ALA A 107 4.22 10.58 -5.81
C ALA A 107 3.37 11.76 -6.32
N ASP A 108 3.95 12.64 -7.14
CA ASP A 108 3.26 13.80 -7.71
C ASP A 108 2.18 13.35 -8.71
N GLU A 109 2.49 12.37 -9.56
CA GLU A 109 1.51 11.81 -10.49
C GLU A 109 0.38 11.06 -9.78
N LEU A 110 0.67 10.35 -8.70
CA LEU A 110 -0.36 9.70 -7.88
C LEU A 110 -1.33 10.73 -7.27
N GLN A 111 -0.81 11.87 -6.80
CA GLN A 111 -1.65 12.96 -6.28
C GLN A 111 -2.63 13.52 -7.33
N CYS A 112 -2.29 13.46 -8.61
CA CYS A 112 -3.19 13.88 -9.69
C CYS A 112 -4.11 12.75 -10.17
N ARG A 113 -3.56 11.56 -10.41
CA ARG A 113 -4.26 10.45 -11.08
C ARG A 113 -5.24 9.73 -10.15
N VAL A 114 -4.91 9.57 -8.87
CA VAL A 114 -5.77 8.82 -7.92
C VAL A 114 -7.08 9.57 -7.64
N PRO A 115 -7.09 10.91 -7.37
CA PRO A 115 -8.35 11.64 -7.22
C PRO A 115 -9.18 11.67 -8.51
N ALA A 116 -8.54 11.74 -9.68
CA ALA A 116 -9.25 11.67 -10.95
C ALA A 116 -10.01 10.33 -11.11
N LEU A 117 -9.40 9.22 -10.72
CA LEU A 117 -10.05 7.92 -10.70
C LEU A 117 -11.13 7.83 -9.61
N CYS A 118 -10.73 8.00 -8.35
CA CYS A 118 -11.59 7.75 -7.20
C CYS A 118 -12.75 8.74 -7.11
N VAL A 119 -12.47 10.05 -7.19
CA VAL A 119 -13.48 11.10 -6.98
C VAL A 119 -14.22 11.42 -8.27
N ASN A 120 -13.49 11.62 -9.38
CA ASN A 120 -14.13 12.12 -10.60
C ASN A 120 -14.81 11.03 -11.42
N ALA A 121 -14.22 9.83 -11.53
CA ALA A 121 -14.80 8.72 -12.28
C ALA A 121 -15.70 7.85 -11.39
N LEU A 122 -15.19 7.32 -10.28
CA LEU A 122 -15.90 6.37 -9.42
C LEU A 122 -16.83 7.02 -8.38
N LYS A 123 -16.78 8.35 -8.23
CA LYS A 123 -17.58 9.12 -7.26
C LYS A 123 -17.42 8.67 -5.80
N LEU A 124 -16.23 8.21 -5.44
CA LEU A 124 -15.87 7.76 -4.10
C LEU A 124 -15.56 8.94 -3.17
N PRO A 125 -15.71 8.78 -1.84
CA PRO A 125 -15.35 9.82 -0.87
C PRO A 125 -13.89 10.25 -0.97
N SER A 126 -13.60 11.53 -0.67
CA SER A 126 -12.23 12.06 -0.66
C SER A 126 -11.31 11.31 0.31
N ALA A 127 -11.83 10.87 1.46
CA ALA A 127 -11.10 10.04 2.41
C ALA A 127 -10.65 8.71 1.79
N PHE A 128 -11.49 8.09 0.94
CA PHE A 128 -11.17 6.88 0.21
C PHE A 128 -10.04 7.12 -0.80
N SER A 129 -10.12 8.23 -1.55
CA SER A 129 -9.05 8.62 -2.48
C SER A 129 -7.72 8.89 -1.77
N SER A 130 -7.76 9.50 -0.58
CA SER A 130 -6.56 9.77 0.24
C SER A 130 -5.93 8.47 0.73
N ALA A 131 -6.75 7.55 1.24
CA ALA A 131 -6.29 6.23 1.68
C ALA A 131 -5.66 5.44 0.52
N MET A 132 -6.32 5.45 -0.65
CA MET A 132 -5.84 4.80 -1.86
C MET A 132 -4.47 5.32 -2.30
N ASN A 133 -4.30 6.64 -2.33
CA ASN A 133 -3.03 7.27 -2.69
C ASN A 133 -1.90 6.83 -1.74
N ARG A 134 -2.17 6.81 -0.43
CA ARG A 134 -1.21 6.36 0.59
C ARG A 134 -0.84 4.88 0.45
N MET A 135 -1.80 4.01 0.13
CA MET A 135 -1.53 2.59 -0.13
C MET A 135 -0.67 2.39 -1.38
N LEU A 136 -0.93 3.14 -2.47
CA LEU A 136 -0.11 3.11 -3.68
C LEU A 136 1.30 3.65 -3.46
N LEU A 137 1.44 4.73 -2.67
CA LEU A 137 2.75 5.25 -2.26
C LEU A 137 3.54 4.20 -1.46
N SER A 138 2.89 3.54 -0.50
CA SER A 138 3.51 2.46 0.28
C SER A 138 4.00 1.31 -0.61
N TYR A 139 3.17 0.88 -1.57
CA TYR A 139 3.54 -0.12 -2.57
C TYR A 139 4.75 0.33 -3.41
N ASN A 140 4.75 1.57 -3.91
CA ASN A 140 5.84 2.09 -4.73
C ASN A 140 7.15 2.31 -3.93
N ILE A 141 7.07 2.54 -2.62
CA ILE A 141 8.25 2.55 -1.72
C ILE A 141 8.84 1.14 -1.60
N LEU A 142 8.02 0.09 -1.40
CA LEU A 142 8.51 -1.29 -1.39
C LEU A 142 9.20 -1.63 -2.73
N LEU A 143 8.60 -1.20 -3.84
CA LEU A 143 9.16 -1.38 -5.18
C LEU A 143 10.52 -0.66 -5.33
N SER A 144 10.58 0.62 -4.97
CA SER A 144 11.80 1.43 -5.08
C SER A 144 12.93 0.91 -4.19
N ASN A 145 12.59 0.33 -3.04
CA ASN A 145 13.53 -0.30 -2.12
C ASN A 145 13.90 -1.74 -2.52
N ALA A 146 13.35 -2.26 -3.61
CA ALA A 146 13.52 -3.65 -4.06
C ALA A 146 13.32 -4.64 -2.89
N PHE A 147 12.19 -4.53 -2.20
CA PHE A 147 11.81 -5.51 -1.17
C PHE A 147 11.62 -6.88 -1.82
N SER A 148 12.09 -7.95 -1.19
CA SER A 148 12.14 -9.29 -1.79
C SER A 148 11.55 -10.36 -0.87
N MET A 149 11.33 -11.56 -1.40
CA MET A 149 10.96 -12.72 -0.56
C MET A 149 12.02 -13.04 0.49
N THR A 150 13.30 -12.82 0.18
CA THR A 150 14.39 -13.02 1.14
C THR A 150 14.26 -12.03 2.29
N ASP A 151 14.04 -10.74 2.01
CA ASP A 151 13.79 -9.73 3.05
C ASP A 151 12.58 -10.13 3.92
N ALA A 152 11.51 -10.60 3.29
CA ALA A 152 10.30 -11.04 3.97
C ALA A 152 10.52 -12.30 4.85
N ALA A 153 11.42 -13.19 4.46
CA ALA A 153 11.80 -14.37 5.22
C ALA A 153 12.78 -14.04 6.37
N THR A 154 13.62 -13.01 6.20
CA THR A 154 14.64 -12.58 7.17
C THR A 154 14.31 -11.21 7.77
N MET A 155 13.11 -11.08 8.32
CA MET A 155 12.62 -9.83 8.92
C MET A 155 13.37 -9.37 10.18
N ASP A 156 14.27 -10.20 10.69
CA ASP A 156 15.20 -9.85 11.76
C ASP A 156 16.33 -8.92 11.29
N GLN A 157 16.66 -8.94 10.00
CA GLN A 157 17.73 -8.13 9.43
C GLN A 157 17.36 -6.65 9.35
N LEU A 158 18.34 -5.80 9.70
CA LEU A 158 18.20 -4.34 9.70
C LEU A 158 17.68 -3.78 8.37
N GLY A 159 18.23 -4.28 7.26
CA GLY A 159 17.84 -3.83 5.91
C GLY A 159 16.36 -4.09 5.61
N ALA A 160 15.88 -5.31 5.85
CA ALA A 160 14.47 -5.67 5.65
C ALA A 160 13.54 -4.82 6.51
N LYS A 161 13.88 -4.62 7.80
CA LYS A 161 13.12 -3.76 8.72
C LYS A 161 13.03 -2.32 8.24
N MET A 162 14.13 -1.75 7.73
CA MET A 162 14.15 -0.39 7.21
C MET A 162 13.22 -0.23 6.00
N LYS A 163 13.24 -1.17 5.04
CA LYS A 163 12.36 -1.13 3.87
C LYS A 163 10.88 -1.12 4.26
N VAL A 164 10.51 -1.96 5.24
CA VAL A 164 9.14 -2.03 5.77
C VAL A 164 8.78 -0.77 6.55
N PHE A 165 9.68 -0.26 7.39
CA PHE A 165 9.46 0.98 8.13
C PHE A 165 9.17 2.16 7.19
N ASP A 166 9.95 2.30 6.13
CA ASP A 166 9.77 3.37 5.15
C ASP A 166 8.44 3.21 4.39
N ALA A 167 8.04 1.98 4.08
CA ALA A 167 6.75 1.68 3.46
C ALA A 167 5.55 1.91 4.39
N LEU A 168 5.71 1.84 5.71
CA LEU A 168 4.65 2.13 6.68
C LEU A 168 4.37 3.64 6.83
N ALA A 169 5.35 4.50 6.54
CA ALA A 169 5.24 5.93 6.77
C ALA A 169 4.06 6.62 6.05
N PRO A 170 3.77 6.34 4.76
CA PRO A 170 2.60 6.90 4.09
C PRO A 170 1.27 6.48 4.71
N LEU A 171 1.22 5.31 5.34
CA LEU A 171 0.01 4.70 5.91
C LEU A 171 -0.34 5.26 7.29
N ASN A 172 0.55 6.03 7.91
CA ASN A 172 0.31 6.70 9.18
C ASN A 172 -0.64 7.91 9.02
N ASP A 173 -1.89 7.65 8.67
CA ASP A 173 -2.96 8.64 8.55
C ASP A 173 -4.29 8.06 9.02
N LYS A 174 -5.11 8.90 9.65
CA LYS A 174 -6.44 8.54 10.17
C LYS A 174 -7.42 8.02 9.11
N CYS A 175 -7.24 8.34 7.83
CA CYS A 175 -8.10 7.85 6.76
C CYS A 175 -7.70 6.45 6.25
N VAL A 176 -6.54 5.95 6.65
CA VAL A 176 -6.02 4.65 6.22
C VAL A 176 -6.41 3.58 7.26
N PRO A 177 -7.00 2.45 6.84
CA PRO A 177 -7.28 1.34 7.75
C PRO A 177 -6.03 0.80 8.43
N ALA A 178 -6.18 0.31 9.67
CA ALA A 178 -5.07 -0.24 10.45
C ALA A 178 -4.36 -1.40 9.73
N ASP A 179 -5.12 -2.25 9.04
CA ASP A 179 -4.60 -3.41 8.31
C ASP A 179 -4.19 -3.10 6.86
N ALA A 180 -4.15 -1.83 6.44
CA ALA A 180 -3.84 -1.47 5.05
C ALA A 180 -2.47 -2.00 4.59
N PHE A 181 -1.45 -1.98 5.47
CA PHE A 181 -0.12 -2.48 5.13
C PHE A 181 -0.13 -3.96 4.75
N LYS A 182 -0.98 -4.75 5.40
CA LYS A 182 -1.15 -6.17 5.11
C LYS A 182 -1.60 -6.41 3.67
N VAL A 183 -2.54 -5.59 3.21
CA VAL A 183 -3.05 -5.63 1.84
C VAL A 183 -1.97 -5.18 0.85
N VAL A 184 -1.25 -4.09 1.18
CA VAL A 184 -0.14 -3.58 0.37
C VAL A 184 0.94 -4.65 0.20
N LEU A 185 1.35 -5.28 1.30
CA LEU A 185 2.37 -6.33 1.30
C LEU A 185 1.91 -7.56 0.52
N LEU A 186 0.68 -8.02 0.74
CA LEU A 186 0.09 -9.15 0.00
C LEU A 186 0.13 -8.89 -1.51
N MET A 187 -0.31 -7.71 -1.93
CA MET A 187 -0.29 -7.29 -3.32
C MET A 187 1.13 -7.21 -3.88
N TYR A 188 2.06 -6.62 -3.13
CA TYR A 188 3.46 -6.49 -3.52
C TYR A 188 4.14 -7.84 -3.71
N LEU A 189 4.02 -8.75 -2.73
CA LEU A 189 4.60 -10.09 -2.81
C LEU A 189 4.02 -10.90 -3.98
N THR A 190 2.72 -10.71 -4.26
CA THR A 190 2.04 -11.39 -5.35
C THR A 190 2.55 -10.95 -6.72
N LEU A 191 2.61 -9.63 -6.94
CA LEU A 191 2.94 -9.07 -8.24
C LEU A 191 4.44 -9.03 -8.52
N GLU A 192 5.25 -8.69 -7.51
CA GLU A 192 6.65 -8.34 -7.70
C GLU A 192 7.61 -9.47 -7.33
N CYS A 193 7.29 -10.24 -6.29
CA CYS A 193 8.25 -11.17 -5.71
C CYS A 193 8.07 -12.61 -6.18
N MET A 194 6.87 -13.00 -6.61
CA MET A 194 6.53 -14.39 -6.92
C MET A 194 5.60 -14.55 -8.15
N PRO A 195 5.71 -13.75 -9.23
CA PRO A 195 4.74 -13.78 -10.32
C PRO A 195 4.59 -15.17 -10.97
N HIS A 196 5.67 -15.96 -11.07
CA HIS A 196 5.65 -17.30 -11.67
C HIS A 196 4.88 -18.32 -10.81
N LEU A 197 5.07 -18.29 -9.49
CA LEU A 197 4.40 -19.18 -8.55
C LEU A 197 2.88 -19.02 -8.59
N PHE A 198 2.40 -17.80 -8.81
CA PHE A 198 0.97 -17.50 -8.88
C PHE A 198 0.36 -17.71 -10.28
N THR A 199 1.19 -17.84 -11.31
CA THR A 199 0.73 -18.11 -12.69
C THR A 199 0.60 -19.61 -12.93
N GLU A 200 1.57 -20.40 -12.48
CA GLU A 200 1.66 -21.84 -12.76
C GLU A 200 1.35 -22.72 -11.54
N GLY A 201 1.53 -22.20 -10.32
CA GLY A 201 1.38 -22.96 -9.08
C GLY A 201 -0.06 -23.09 -8.57
N SER A 202 -0.24 -23.98 -7.59
CA SER A 202 -1.50 -24.13 -6.87
C SER A 202 -1.76 -22.91 -5.98
N PRO A 203 -2.96 -22.29 -6.04
CA PRO A 203 -3.33 -21.19 -5.14
C PRO A 203 -3.18 -21.56 -3.65
N GLN A 204 -3.37 -22.82 -3.26
CA GLN A 204 -3.20 -23.24 -1.86
C GLN A 204 -1.75 -23.12 -1.36
N ASP A 205 -0.77 -23.51 -2.18
CA ASP A 205 0.65 -23.46 -1.78
C ASP A 205 1.12 -22.01 -1.62
N CYS A 206 0.65 -21.19 -2.55
CA CYS A 206 0.75 -19.74 -2.55
C CYS A 206 0.19 -19.11 -1.27
N PHE A 207 -0.98 -19.56 -0.81
CA PHE A 207 -1.60 -19.07 0.44
C PHE A 207 -0.79 -19.46 1.67
N GLY A 208 -0.30 -20.70 1.73
CA GLY A 208 0.54 -21.17 2.84
C GLY A 208 1.80 -20.32 3.00
N LEU A 209 2.47 -20.02 1.89
CA LEU A 209 3.68 -19.19 1.89
C LEU A 209 3.40 -17.76 2.36
N LEU A 210 2.36 -17.12 1.83
CA LEU A 210 1.98 -15.75 2.22
C LEU A 210 1.58 -15.66 3.70
N ASN A 211 0.85 -16.65 4.22
CA ASN A 211 0.52 -16.72 5.66
C ASN A 211 1.77 -16.87 6.53
N ASN A 212 2.75 -17.68 6.11
CA ASN A 212 4.00 -17.85 6.84
C ASN A 212 4.81 -16.55 6.89
N VAL A 213 4.89 -15.83 5.76
CA VAL A 213 5.54 -14.51 5.70
C VAL A 213 4.84 -13.52 6.62
N TRP A 214 3.50 -13.44 6.56
CA TRP A 214 2.75 -12.54 7.41
C TRP A 214 2.92 -12.86 8.90
N ARG A 215 2.89 -14.14 9.28
CA ARG A 215 3.16 -14.56 10.66
C ARG A 215 4.57 -14.14 11.11
N GLY A 216 5.57 -14.22 10.23
CA GLY A 216 6.92 -13.72 10.51
C GLY A 216 6.94 -12.19 10.76
N MET A 217 6.15 -11.43 10.00
CA MET A 217 5.96 -9.99 10.21
C MET A 217 5.29 -9.67 11.54
N GLU A 218 4.26 -10.44 11.92
CA GLU A 218 3.55 -10.27 13.20
C GLU A 218 4.48 -10.46 14.41
N MET A 219 5.50 -11.31 14.30
CA MET A 219 6.53 -11.45 15.34
C MET A 219 7.39 -10.18 15.50
N GLN A 220 7.35 -9.26 14.53
CA GLN A 220 7.95 -7.94 14.61
C GLN A 220 6.88 -6.86 14.89
N ALA A 221 5.91 -7.12 15.77
CA ALA A 221 4.83 -6.18 16.11
C ALA A 221 5.28 -4.71 16.36
N PRO A 222 6.42 -4.42 17.04
CA PRO A 222 6.89 -3.05 17.20
C PRO A 222 7.19 -2.31 15.89
N LEU A 223 7.56 -3.03 14.83
CA LEU A 223 7.76 -2.48 13.50
C LEU A 223 6.42 -2.12 12.85
N LEU A 224 5.42 -3.01 12.92
CA LEU A 224 4.09 -2.75 12.35
C LEU A 224 3.38 -1.58 13.04
N ASP A 225 3.60 -1.42 14.35
CA ASP A 225 3.05 -0.32 15.14
C ASP A 225 4.02 0.86 15.33
N ALA A 226 5.11 0.92 14.54
CA ALA A 226 6.19 1.90 14.67
C ALA A 226 5.72 3.35 14.88
N HIS A 227 4.66 3.77 14.16
CA HIS A 227 4.14 5.13 14.23
C HIS A 227 3.24 5.41 15.44
N LYS A 228 2.74 4.37 16.10
CA LYS A 228 1.92 4.43 17.32
C LYS A 228 2.73 4.26 18.59
N LEU A 229 4.00 3.87 18.49
CA LEU A 229 4.89 3.70 19.63
C LEU A 229 4.99 4.99 20.44
N ASP A 230 4.85 4.86 21.76
CA ASP A 230 5.15 5.97 22.67
C ASP A 230 6.65 6.19 22.69
N LEU A 231 7.05 7.43 22.43
CA LEU A 231 8.46 7.77 22.30
C LEU A 231 9.02 8.16 23.68
N PRO A 232 10.23 7.68 24.03
CA PRO A 232 10.88 8.02 25.30
C PRO A 232 11.33 9.49 25.37
N ILE A 233 11.21 10.23 24.26
CA ILE A 233 11.54 11.65 24.15
C ILE A 233 10.42 12.35 23.39
N LYS A 234 9.92 13.44 23.96
CA LYS A 234 8.87 14.28 23.35
C LYS A 234 9.47 15.44 22.57
N GLY A 235 8.72 15.99 21.60
CA GLY A 235 9.20 17.09 20.75
C GLY A 235 9.61 18.35 21.50
N ASN A 236 8.91 18.69 22.59
CA ASN A 236 9.28 19.80 23.48
C ASN A 236 10.59 19.55 24.23
N GLU A 237 10.92 18.30 24.54
CA GLU A 237 12.20 17.93 25.16
C GLU A 237 13.34 18.03 24.16
N LEU A 238 13.14 17.59 22.91
CA LEU A 238 14.11 17.73 21.83
C LEU A 238 14.53 19.20 21.64
N ARG A 239 13.56 20.12 21.63
CA ARG A 239 13.84 21.56 21.54
C ARG A 239 14.70 22.07 22.70
N ARG A 240 14.44 21.61 23.93
CA ARG A 240 15.19 22.06 25.12
C ARG A 240 16.58 21.44 25.23
N MET A 241 16.72 20.15 24.91
CA MET A 241 17.96 19.40 25.10
C MET A 241 18.95 19.57 23.95
N LEU A 242 18.45 19.74 22.73
CA LEU A 242 19.26 19.79 21.51
C LEU A 242 19.18 21.13 20.78
N GLY A 243 18.35 22.07 21.24
CA GLY A 243 18.18 23.37 20.58
C GLY A 243 17.51 23.32 19.22
N LEU A 244 16.82 22.21 18.89
CA LEU A 244 16.26 21.99 17.55
C LEU A 244 15.14 23.00 17.23
N GLU A 245 15.14 23.47 15.98
CA GLU A 245 14.09 24.34 15.45
C GLU A 245 12.77 23.56 15.28
N PRO A 246 11.60 24.20 15.38
CA PRO A 246 10.30 23.52 15.24
C PRO A 246 10.16 22.66 13.98
N LYS A 247 10.77 23.10 12.87
CA LYS A 247 10.77 22.37 11.57
C LYS A 247 11.54 21.05 11.60
N GLU A 248 12.48 20.88 12.52
CA GLU A 248 13.38 19.72 12.62
C GLU A 248 12.89 18.66 13.62
N ILE A 249 11.93 19.04 14.47
CA ILE A 249 11.39 18.16 15.51
C ILE A 249 10.75 16.93 14.88
N GLY A 250 9.95 17.10 13.83
CA GLY A 250 9.24 16.01 13.18
C GLY A 250 10.18 14.94 12.61
N SER A 251 11.19 15.35 11.84
CA SER A 251 12.20 14.45 11.28
C SER A 251 13.02 13.77 12.38
N THR A 252 13.35 14.49 13.45
CA THR A 252 14.13 13.92 14.56
C THR A 252 13.32 12.89 15.35
N LEU A 253 12.03 13.13 15.59
CA LEU A 253 11.14 12.14 16.22
C LEU A 253 10.96 10.89 15.34
N LEU A 254 11.00 11.05 14.01
CA LEU A 254 10.99 9.91 13.10
C LEU A 254 12.27 9.08 13.22
N GLU A 255 13.44 9.72 13.31
CA GLU A 255 14.72 9.04 13.57
C GLU A 255 14.70 8.29 14.91
N VAL A 256 14.15 8.90 15.97
CA VAL A 256 13.98 8.24 17.26
C VAL A 256 13.09 6.98 17.14
N ARG A 257 11.97 7.06 16.42
CA ARG A 257 11.13 5.88 16.14
C ARG A 257 11.94 4.80 15.43
N LYS A 258 12.71 5.19 14.41
CA LYS A 258 13.54 4.29 13.62
C LYS A 258 14.57 3.60 14.51
N MET A 259 15.25 4.33 15.40
CA MET A 259 16.19 3.77 16.36
C MET A 259 15.56 2.72 17.29
N ILE A 260 14.35 2.98 17.80
CA ILE A 260 13.65 2.07 18.73
C ILE A 260 13.17 0.80 18.02
N VAL A 261 12.58 0.95 16.83
CA VAL A 261 12.08 -0.17 16.05
C VAL A 261 13.23 -1.10 15.63
N LEU A 262 14.36 -0.53 15.25
CA LEU A 262 15.53 -1.30 14.82
C LEU A 262 16.27 -1.92 16.02
N ASN A 263 16.28 -1.25 17.17
CA ASN A 263 16.94 -1.70 18.40
C ASN A 263 16.03 -1.50 19.62
N PRO A 264 15.11 -2.43 19.92
CA PRO A 264 14.17 -2.31 21.03
C PRO A 264 14.81 -2.19 22.41
N SER A 265 16.09 -2.58 22.54
CA SER A 265 16.87 -2.48 23.78
C SER A 265 17.47 -1.10 24.03
N HIS A 266 17.31 -0.13 23.12
CA HIS A 266 17.81 1.22 23.33
C HIS A 266 17.11 1.91 24.50
N THR A 267 17.89 2.37 25.49
CA THR A 267 17.38 3.21 26.57
C THR A 267 17.24 4.65 26.11
N ARG A 268 16.45 5.43 26.87
CA ARG A 268 16.31 6.88 26.64
C ARG A 268 17.66 7.59 26.58
N GLU A 269 18.58 7.26 27.48
CA GLU A 269 19.91 7.86 27.56
C GLU A 269 20.74 7.53 26.32
N SER A 270 20.68 6.29 25.83
CA SER A 270 21.39 5.87 24.62
C SER A 270 20.90 6.64 23.38
N ILE A 271 19.58 6.87 23.27
CA ILE A 271 18.98 7.63 22.19
C ILE A 271 19.43 9.08 22.26
N ILE A 272 19.42 9.71 23.45
CA ILE A 272 19.87 11.09 23.62
C ILE A 272 21.33 11.25 23.20
N GLN A 273 22.22 10.34 23.61
CA GLN A 273 23.64 10.38 23.23
C GLN A 273 23.85 10.26 21.71
N GLN A 274 23.10 9.37 21.05
CA GLN A 274 23.16 9.23 19.59
C GLN A 274 22.67 10.51 18.89
N LEU A 275 21.57 11.09 19.34
CA LEU A 275 21.03 12.34 18.79
C LEU A 275 22.03 13.51 18.94
N GLN A 276 22.63 13.68 20.12
CA GLN A 276 23.65 14.71 20.35
C GLN A 276 24.85 14.56 19.41
N THR A 277 25.27 13.32 19.15
CA THR A 277 26.37 13.02 18.22
C THR A 277 25.99 13.39 16.78
N GLN A 278 24.75 13.15 16.37
CA GLN A 278 24.27 13.49 15.03
C GLN A 278 24.14 15.00 14.82
N VAL A 279 23.64 15.75 15.80
CA VAL A 279 23.54 17.22 15.71
C VAL A 279 24.93 17.85 15.57
N ARG A 280 25.90 17.43 16.40
CA ARG A 280 27.29 17.92 16.31
C ARG A 280 27.94 17.66 14.95
N LYS A 281 27.57 16.58 14.26
CA LYS A 281 28.07 16.28 12.91
C LYS A 281 27.44 17.15 11.81
N ARG A 282 26.33 17.85 12.07
CA ARG A 282 25.71 18.79 11.12
C ARG A 282 26.30 20.20 11.23
N ASP A 283 26.91 20.52 12.37
CA ASP A 283 27.52 21.82 12.66
C ASP A 283 29.00 21.90 12.21
N ILE A 284 29.56 20.82 11.65
CA ILE A 284 30.91 20.71 11.10
C ILE A 284 30.80 20.49 9.59
#